data_AF-A0A9X3BFU0-F1
#
_entry.id   AF-A0A9X3BFU0-F1
#
_cell.length_a   1.000
_cell.length_b   1.000
_cell.length_c   1.000
_cell.angle_alpha   90.00
_cell.angle_beta   90.00
_cell.angle_gamma   90.00
#
_symmetry.space_group_name_H-M   'P 1'
#
loop_
_entity.id
_entity.type
_entity.pdbx_description
1 polymer ?
#
loop_
_entity_poly.entity_id
_entity_poly.type
_entity_poly.pdbx_seq_one_letter_code
_entity_poly.pdbx_strand_id
1 'polypeptide(L)'
;MKISEALDGYLPKLKAEREKQEQQRAGFLERFPRSVWPDLPLDRYALNTPDYRNSYSYLLEWGTPDLGSISGGSAKKHVIFRRNSGEWSFPPGFASVDTAWEALRSAFMTMFDLADLGDWTSTSEIDMLRARGSSA
;
A
#
# COMPACT_ATOMS: atom_id res chain seq x y z
N MET A 1 -35.54 22.89 6.20
CA MET A 1 -34.16 22.79 6.71
C MET A 1 -33.35 23.88 6.03
N LYS A 2 -32.76 24.81 6.79
CA LYS A 2 -31.90 25.84 6.21
C LYS A 2 -30.53 25.25 5.93
N ILE A 3 -29.89 25.64 4.81
CA ILE A 3 -28.56 25.16 4.41
C ILE A 3 -27.51 25.41 5.51
N SER A 4 -27.66 26.50 6.27
CA SER A 4 -26.79 26.81 7.42
C SER A 4 -26.82 25.72 8.50
N GLU A 5 -28.01 25.25 8.88
CA GLU A 5 -28.16 24.19 9.91
C GLU A 5 -27.60 22.85 9.43
N ALA A 6 -27.66 22.58 8.12
CA ALA A 6 -27.05 21.41 7.50
C ALA A 6 -25.51 21.46 7.56
N LEU A 7 -24.94 22.63 7.29
CA LEU A 7 -23.49 22.85 7.30
C LEU A 7 -22.91 22.80 8.71
N ASP A 8 -23.62 23.36 9.70
CA ASP A 8 -23.18 23.36 11.10
C ASP A 8 -22.99 21.94 11.66
N GLY A 9 -23.83 20.98 11.21
CA GLY A 9 -23.68 19.57 11.57
C GLY A 9 -22.67 18.79 10.70
N TYR A 10 -22.37 19.28 9.50
CA TYR A 10 -21.53 18.58 8.51
C TYR A 10 -20.04 18.91 8.66
N LEU A 11 -19.69 20.19 8.87
CA LEU A 11 -18.30 20.64 8.98
C LEU A 11 -17.52 19.98 10.14
N PRO A 12 -18.09 19.79 11.35
CA PRO A 12 -17.39 19.09 12.42
C PRO A 12 -17.12 17.62 12.11
N LYS A 13 -18.05 16.95 11.42
CA LYS A 13 -17.88 15.55 10.99
C LYS A 13 -16.73 15.41 10.00
N LEU A 14 -16.71 16.26 8.98
CA LEU A 14 -15.60 16.31 8.02
C LEU A 14 -14.26 16.57 8.69
N LYS A 15 -14.21 17.47 9.67
CA LYS A 15 -12.99 17.76 10.41
C LYS A 15 -12.51 16.53 11.19
N ALA A 16 -13.41 15.85 11.91
CA ALA A 16 -13.09 14.64 12.66
C ALA A 16 -12.64 13.49 11.73
N GLU A 17 -13.25 13.33 10.55
CA GLU A 17 -12.83 12.36 9.54
C GLU A 17 -11.42 12.67 9.02
N ARG A 18 -11.13 13.93 8.70
CA ARG A 18 -9.79 14.35 8.27
C ARG A 18 -8.73 14.13 9.36
N GLU A 19 -9.06 14.38 10.63
CA GLU A 19 -8.15 14.12 11.75
C GLU A 19 -7.79 12.63 11.86
N LYS A 20 -8.77 11.73 11.68
CA LYS A 20 -8.52 10.28 11.65
C LYS A 20 -7.63 9.87 10.47
N GLN A 21 -7.90 10.43 9.29
CA GLN A 21 -7.09 10.20 8.09
C GLN A 21 -5.62 10.62 8.32
N GLU A 22 -5.40 11.81 8.89
CA GLU A 22 -4.03 12.28 9.15
C GLU A 22 -3.32 11.43 10.21
N GLN A 23 -4.01 11.00 11.26
CA GLN A 23 -3.44 10.09 12.26
C GLN A 23 -3.01 8.76 11.65
N GLN A 24 -3.85 8.17 10.78
CA GLN A 24 -3.51 6.94 10.06
C GLN A 24 -2.34 7.15 9.11
N ARG A 25 -2.34 8.25 8.36
CA ARG A 25 -1.23 8.62 7.47
C ARG A 25 0.08 8.77 8.24
N ALA A 26 0.07 9.52 9.34
CA ALA A 26 1.24 9.76 10.16
C ALA A 26 1.79 8.44 10.75
N GLY A 27 0.92 7.60 11.33
CA GLY A 27 1.35 6.31 11.88
C GLY A 27 1.86 5.33 10.81
N PHE A 28 1.33 5.40 9.59
CA PHE A 28 1.83 4.61 8.46
C PHE A 28 3.23 5.08 8.03
N LEU A 29 3.42 6.39 7.88
CA LEU A 29 4.69 7.01 7.49
C LEU A 29 5.78 6.86 8.56
N GLU A 30 5.42 6.77 9.84
CA GLU A 30 6.37 6.47 10.91
C GLU A 30 6.94 5.04 10.79
N ARG A 31 6.12 4.08 10.34
CA ARG A 31 6.51 2.67 10.21
C ARG A 31 7.24 2.35 8.90
N PHE A 32 6.84 3.04 7.82
CA PHE A 32 7.39 2.89 6.48
C PHE A 32 7.83 4.23 5.89
N PRO A 33 8.72 4.98 6.57
CA PRO A 33 9.29 6.17 5.97
C PRO A 33 10.08 5.78 4.72
N ARG A 34 10.20 6.70 3.76
CA ARG A 34 10.93 6.44 2.51
C ARG A 34 12.32 5.83 2.73
N SER A 35 13.01 6.27 3.79
CA SER A 35 14.36 5.81 4.15
C SER A 35 14.47 4.33 4.49
N VAL A 36 13.38 3.62 4.85
CA VAL A 36 13.48 2.18 5.14
C VAL A 36 13.32 1.29 3.92
N TRP A 37 12.79 1.82 2.80
CA TRP A 37 12.53 1.04 1.59
C TRP A 37 13.76 0.43 0.92
N PRO A 38 14.95 1.07 0.93
CA PRO A 38 16.18 0.47 0.41
C PRO A 38 16.61 -0.82 1.11
N ASP A 39 16.12 -1.09 2.32
CA ASP A 39 16.52 -2.27 3.11
C ASP A 39 15.31 -3.02 3.70
N LEU A 40 14.09 -2.70 3.24
CA LEU A 40 12.88 -3.31 3.78
C LEU A 40 12.88 -4.82 3.48
N PRO A 41 12.84 -5.70 4.50
CA PRO A 41 12.80 -7.14 4.27
C PRO A 41 11.41 -7.56 3.79
N LEU A 42 11.35 -8.61 2.97
CA LEU A 42 10.09 -9.13 2.42
C LEU A 42 9.08 -9.49 3.50
N ASP A 43 9.54 -10.01 4.64
CA ASP A 43 8.68 -10.38 5.76
C ASP A 43 7.93 -9.20 6.39
N ARG A 44 8.51 -7.98 6.31
CA ARG A 44 7.87 -6.73 6.74
C ARG A 44 7.01 -6.10 5.66
N TYR A 45 7.03 -6.63 4.44
CA TYR A 45 6.18 -6.19 3.35
C TYR A 45 4.92 -7.06 3.24
N ALA A 46 5.11 -8.38 3.12
CA ALA A 46 4.10 -9.30 2.63
C ALA A 46 3.04 -9.71 3.68
N LEU A 47 1.91 -10.25 3.19
CA LEU A 47 0.92 -10.94 4.02
C LEU A 47 1.36 -12.36 4.38
N ASN A 48 0.77 -12.89 5.46
CA ASN A 48 0.90 -14.28 5.94
C ASN A 48 2.34 -14.72 6.29
N THR A 49 3.23 -13.77 6.56
CA THR A 49 4.49 -13.97 7.27
C THR A 49 4.24 -14.06 8.78
N PRO A 50 5.18 -14.55 9.61
CA PRO A 50 4.93 -14.68 11.05
C PRO A 50 4.49 -13.39 11.75
N ASP A 51 5.02 -12.24 11.32
CA ASP A 51 4.68 -10.91 11.86
C ASP A 51 3.84 -10.06 10.88
N TYR A 52 3.05 -10.69 10.01
CA TYR A 52 2.34 -9.99 8.94
C TYR A 52 1.39 -8.89 9.43
N ARG A 53 0.91 -8.92 10.68
CA ARG A 53 0.04 -7.86 11.22
C ARG A 53 0.75 -6.50 11.33
N ASN A 54 2.07 -6.50 11.34
CA ASN A 54 2.89 -5.29 11.31
C ASN A 54 3.45 -5.01 9.90
N SER A 55 3.07 -5.79 8.88
CA SER A 55 3.59 -5.63 7.53
C SER A 55 2.90 -4.51 6.76
N TYR A 56 3.58 -4.01 5.74
CA TYR A 56 3.08 -2.98 4.84
C TYR A 56 1.72 -3.38 4.23
N SER A 57 1.63 -4.59 3.66
CA SER A 57 0.41 -5.08 3.03
C SER A 57 -0.77 -5.17 3.99
N TYR A 58 -0.54 -5.59 5.24
CA TYR A 58 -1.61 -5.68 6.24
C TYR A 58 -2.09 -4.28 6.64
N LEU A 59 -1.16 -3.36 6.89
CA LEU A 59 -1.51 -2.00 7.31
C LEU A 59 -2.22 -1.22 6.20
N LEU A 60 -1.86 -1.45 4.94
CA LEU A 60 -2.58 -0.87 3.79
C LEU A 60 -3.99 -1.44 3.63
N GLU A 61 -4.19 -2.71 4.00
CA GLU A 61 -5.48 -3.38 3.88
C GLU A 61 -6.42 -3.10 5.05
N TRP A 62 -5.92 -3.09 6.29
CA TRP A 62 -6.75 -2.98 7.49
C TRP A 62 -6.31 -1.90 8.48
N GLY A 63 -5.09 -1.36 8.35
CA GLY A 63 -4.53 -0.35 9.25
C GLY A 63 -4.91 1.10 8.90
N THR A 64 -5.42 1.35 7.69
CA THR A 64 -5.76 2.69 7.21
C THR A 64 -7.19 2.79 6.64
N PRO A 65 -8.23 2.39 7.39
CA PRO A 65 -9.61 2.34 6.89
C PRO A 65 -10.15 3.71 6.44
N ASP A 66 -9.78 4.79 7.13
CA ASP A 66 -10.29 6.13 6.82
C ASP A 66 -9.48 6.81 5.70
N LEU A 67 -8.22 6.39 5.45
CA LEU A 67 -7.32 6.92 4.42
C LEU A 67 -7.54 6.31 3.02
N GLY A 68 -8.51 5.41 2.86
CA GLY A 68 -8.74 4.69 1.60
C GLY A 68 -8.10 3.31 1.59
N SER A 69 -8.40 2.51 2.61
CA SER A 69 -8.07 1.07 2.67
C SER A 69 -8.33 0.38 1.32
N ILE A 70 -7.40 -0.48 0.91
CA ILE A 70 -7.55 -1.29 -0.30
C ILE A 70 -8.30 -2.61 -0.04
N SER A 71 -9.01 -2.74 1.09
CA SER A 71 -9.75 -3.95 1.47
C SER A 71 -10.83 -4.34 0.45
N GLY A 72 -11.27 -5.61 0.48
CA GLY A 72 -12.35 -6.11 -0.40
C GLY A 72 -11.90 -6.59 -1.79
N GLY A 73 -10.60 -6.67 -2.05
CA GLY A 73 -10.02 -7.19 -3.29
C GLY A 73 -9.16 -8.46 -3.12
N SER A 74 -8.70 -9.04 -4.23
CA SER A 74 -7.77 -10.18 -4.20
C SER A 74 -6.42 -9.80 -3.58
N ALA A 75 -5.78 -10.73 -2.85
CA ALA A 75 -4.40 -10.58 -2.38
C ALA A 75 -3.38 -10.30 -3.51
N LYS A 76 -3.74 -10.59 -4.77
CA LYS A 76 -2.93 -10.25 -5.96
C LYS A 76 -2.59 -8.76 -6.06
N LYS A 77 -3.37 -7.86 -5.44
CA LYS A 77 -3.06 -6.43 -5.37
C LYS A 77 -1.74 -6.12 -4.64
N HIS A 78 -1.26 -7.05 -3.82
CA HIS A 78 0.02 -6.93 -3.10
C HIS A 78 1.22 -7.40 -3.94
N VAL A 79 1.01 -7.91 -5.17
CA VAL A 79 2.02 -8.42 -6.11
C VAL A 79 2.77 -9.66 -5.59
N ILE A 80 3.38 -9.59 -4.41
CA ILE A 80 4.05 -10.66 -3.69
C ILE A 80 3.35 -10.89 -2.35
N PHE A 81 2.95 -12.13 -2.09
CA PHE A 81 2.36 -12.51 -0.80
C PHE A 81 2.61 -13.99 -0.50
N ARG A 82 2.57 -14.36 0.78
CA ARG A 82 2.64 -15.76 1.18
C ARG A 82 1.24 -16.37 1.20
N ARG A 83 1.07 -17.54 0.62
CA ARG A 83 -0.18 -18.32 0.67
C ARG A 83 -0.32 -18.97 2.04
N ASN A 84 -1.54 -19.39 2.38
CA ASN A 84 -1.79 -20.16 3.61
C ASN A 84 -1.05 -21.51 3.63
N SER A 85 -0.69 -22.06 2.47
CA SER A 85 0.18 -23.25 2.35
C SER A 85 1.63 -22.99 2.76
N GLY A 86 2.03 -21.72 2.95
CA GLY A 86 3.40 -21.32 3.20
C GLY A 86 4.22 -21.04 1.94
N GLU A 87 3.69 -21.32 0.76
CA GLU A 87 4.31 -21.00 -0.53
C GLU A 87 4.24 -19.52 -0.86
N TRP A 88 5.25 -19.01 -1.56
CA TRP A 88 5.24 -17.65 -2.08
C TRP A 88 4.48 -17.56 -3.40
N SER A 89 3.63 -16.54 -3.52
CA SER A 89 3.03 -16.11 -4.77
C SER A 89 3.76 -14.84 -5.22
N PHE A 90 4.33 -14.84 -6.41
CA PHE A 90 5.03 -13.71 -7.02
C PHE A 90 4.86 -13.76 -8.54
N PRO A 91 5.13 -12.66 -9.28
CA PRO A 91 4.96 -12.63 -10.73
C PRO A 91 5.79 -13.70 -11.46
N PRO A 92 5.30 -14.24 -12.58
CA PRO A 92 6.11 -15.14 -13.42
C PRO A 92 7.30 -14.38 -14.02
N GLY A 93 8.35 -15.11 -14.41
CA GLY A 93 9.57 -14.54 -15.01
C GLY A 93 10.70 -14.25 -14.03
N PHE A 94 10.46 -14.41 -12.72
CA PHE A 94 11.49 -14.37 -11.69
C PHE A 94 11.94 -15.79 -11.30
N ALA A 95 13.23 -15.94 -11.03
CA ALA A 95 13.81 -17.23 -10.61
C ALA A 95 13.44 -17.58 -9.15
N SER A 96 13.17 -16.57 -8.33
CA SER A 96 12.84 -16.73 -6.91
C SER A 96 11.98 -15.56 -6.39
N VAL A 97 11.39 -15.74 -5.21
CA VAL A 97 10.69 -14.65 -4.52
C VAL A 97 11.63 -13.49 -4.16
N ASP A 98 12.91 -13.77 -3.86
CA ASP A 98 13.89 -12.75 -3.50
C ASP A 98 14.17 -11.83 -4.69
N THR A 99 14.40 -12.40 -5.88
CA THR A 99 14.60 -11.62 -7.11
C THR A 99 13.35 -10.81 -7.49
N ALA A 100 12.15 -11.37 -7.28
CA ALA A 100 10.90 -10.64 -7.46
C ALA A 100 10.77 -9.50 -6.43
N TRP A 101 11.18 -9.73 -5.19
CA TRP A 101 11.13 -8.73 -4.12
C TRP A 101 12.06 -7.56 -4.39
N GLU A 102 13.30 -7.81 -4.81
CA GLU A 102 14.26 -6.79 -5.22
C GLU A 102 13.68 -5.90 -6.33
N ALA A 103 13.09 -6.50 -7.36
CA ALA A 103 12.46 -5.77 -8.45
C ALA A 103 11.26 -4.92 -7.97
N LEU A 104 10.40 -5.48 -7.11
CA LEU A 104 9.25 -4.77 -6.57
C LEU A 104 9.66 -3.59 -5.69
N ARG A 105 10.63 -3.81 -4.81
CA ARG A 105 11.17 -2.79 -3.91
C ARG A 105 11.84 -1.66 -4.68
N SER A 106 12.60 -1.99 -5.72
CA SER A 106 13.17 -1.00 -6.66
C SER A 106 12.08 -0.20 -7.37
N ALA A 107 11.01 -0.85 -7.84
CA ALA A 107 9.87 -0.19 -8.46
C ALA A 107 9.17 0.82 -7.52
N PHE A 108 9.03 0.50 -6.23
CA PHE A 108 8.54 1.46 -5.23
C PHE A 108 9.46 2.66 -5.09
N MET A 109 10.78 2.44 -5.02
CA MET A 109 11.75 3.54 -4.93
C MET A 109 11.65 4.48 -6.14
N THR A 110 11.59 3.94 -7.36
CA THR A 110 11.36 4.72 -8.58
C THR A 110 10.05 5.50 -8.52
N MET A 111 8.95 4.86 -8.08
CA MET A 111 7.65 5.53 -7.92
C MET A 111 7.76 6.71 -6.96
N PHE A 112 8.48 6.54 -5.85
CA PHE A 112 8.69 7.62 -4.91
C PHE A 112 9.53 8.76 -5.53
N ASP A 113 10.54 8.46 -6.35
CA ASP A 113 11.36 9.49 -7.00
C ASP A 113 10.51 10.31 -7.99
N LEU A 114 9.65 9.64 -8.76
CA LEU A 114 8.71 10.30 -9.66
C LEU A 114 7.67 11.14 -8.90
N ALA A 115 7.18 10.65 -7.76
CA ALA A 115 6.26 11.41 -6.91
C ALA A 115 6.90 12.70 -6.38
N ASP A 116 8.18 12.69 -6.00
CA ASP A 116 8.91 13.88 -5.58
C ASP A 116 9.06 14.91 -6.72
N LEU A 117 9.15 14.42 -7.95
CA LEU A 117 9.17 15.25 -9.17
C LEU A 117 7.77 15.73 -9.61
N GLY A 118 6.71 15.26 -8.94
CA GLY A 118 5.32 15.53 -9.32
C GLY A 118 4.88 14.82 -10.61
N ASP A 119 5.65 13.85 -11.09
CA ASP A 119 5.39 13.10 -12.32
C ASP A 119 4.50 11.88 -12.05
N TRP A 120 3.22 12.16 -11.81
CA TRP A 120 2.21 11.12 -11.58
C TRP A 120 1.93 10.29 -12.83
N THR A 121 2.14 10.83 -14.03
CA THR A 121 1.92 10.09 -15.28
C THR A 121 2.92 8.94 -15.42
N SER A 122 4.21 9.17 -15.16
CA SER A 122 5.21 8.10 -15.26
C SER A 122 5.02 7.01 -14.20
N THR A 123 4.36 7.31 -13.06
CA THR A 123 4.06 6.27 -12.06
C THR A 123 3.15 5.17 -12.59
N SER A 124 2.24 5.47 -13.54
CA SER A 124 1.34 4.46 -14.10
C SER A 124 2.02 3.49 -15.07
N GLU A 125 3.23 3.83 -15.52
CA GLU A 125 4.03 3.03 -16.45
C GLU A 125 4.96 2.03 -15.76
N ILE A 126 5.00 2.02 -14.42
CA ILE A 126 5.78 1.04 -13.67
C ILE A 126 5.07 -0.31 -13.68
N ASP A 127 5.42 -1.16 -14.65
CA ASP A 127 4.75 -2.44 -14.90
C ASP A 127 4.62 -3.34 -13.66
N MET A 128 5.63 -3.38 -12.80
CA MET A 128 5.64 -4.18 -11.56
C MET A 128 4.55 -3.76 -10.56
N LEU A 129 4.11 -2.49 -10.60
CA LEU A 129 3.08 -1.92 -9.74
C LEU A 129 1.71 -1.86 -10.42
N ARG A 130 1.63 -2.17 -11.72
CA ARG A 130 0.35 -2.24 -12.42
C ARG A 130 -0.37 -3.51 -11.99
N ALA A 131 -1.57 -3.34 -11.44
CA ALA A 131 -2.52 -4.42 -11.22
C ALA A 131 -3.10 -4.94 -12.56
N ARG A 132 -2.25 -5.44 -13.47
CA ARG A 132 -2.74 -6.23 -14.60
C ARG A 132 -2.96 -7.65 -14.10
N GLY A 133 -4.23 -7.99 -13.87
CA GLY A 133 -4.65 -9.37 -13.95
C GLY A 133 -4.38 -9.85 -15.37
N SER A 134 -3.24 -10.50 -15.62
CA SER A 134 -3.08 -11.30 -16.83
C SER A 134 -4.00 -12.51 -16.67
N SER A 135 -5.18 -12.38 -17.27
CA SER A 135 -5.91 -13.49 -17.85
C SER A 135 -4.97 -14.16 -18.84
N ALA A 136 -4.56 -15.39 -18.53
CA ALA A 136 -4.20 -16.41 -19.50
C ALA A 136 -5.08 -17.62 -19.18
#